data_AF-U2FPN5-F1
#
_entry.id   AF-U2FPN5-F1
#
_cell.length_a   1.000
_cell.length_b   1.000
_cell.length_c   1.000
_cell.angle_alpha   90.00
_cell.angle_beta   90.00
_cell.angle_gamma   90.00
#
_symmetry.space_group_name_H-M   'P 1'
#
loop_
_entity.id
_entity.type
_entity.pdbx_description
1 polymer ?
#
loop_
_entity_poly.entity_id
_entity_poly.type
_entity_poly.pdbx_seq_one_letter_code
_entity_poly.pdbx_strand_id
1 'polypeptide(L)'
;MSGSYHYTLGERTYRFDSLAEVMAKATPARSGDRLAGVIADSAEERVVAQMVLAELPLKLFLEDLLVPYEDDEITRLIVDSHDREAFETISHFTVGDLRNWLLSDEASDEVLERLRPGITPEMAAAVCKVMQPGSDSRCTQMPRDQRFSQYDRSARPSVDTVAAQSSNR
;
A
#
# COMPACT_ATOMS: atom_id res chain seq x y z
N MET A 1 -20.95 0.77 -0.44
CA MET A 1 -21.00 1.83 0.60
C MET A 1 -19.66 2.55 0.52
N SER A 2 -19.60 3.84 0.17
CA SER A 2 -18.32 4.56 0.19
C SER A 2 -17.87 4.71 1.65
N GLY A 3 -16.93 3.87 2.08
CA GLY A 3 -16.22 4.05 3.33
C GLY A 3 -15.33 5.29 3.20
N SER A 4 -15.47 6.24 4.12
CA SER A 4 -14.49 7.33 4.23
C SER A 4 -13.28 6.81 5.00
N TYR A 5 -12.15 6.68 4.32
CA TYR A 5 -10.88 6.31 4.94
C TYR A 5 -10.19 7.58 5.44
N HIS A 6 -9.64 7.55 6.64
CA HIS A 6 -8.98 8.74 7.19
C HIS A 6 -7.81 8.38 8.09
N TYR A 7 -6.85 9.30 8.18
CA TYR A 7 -5.70 9.17 9.06
C TYR A 7 -5.30 10.54 9.60
N THR A 8 -5.12 10.62 10.92
CA THR A 8 -4.66 11.85 11.58
C THR A 8 -3.19 11.73 11.90
N LEU A 9 -2.40 12.60 11.28
CA LEU A 9 -0.96 12.73 11.49
C LEU A 9 -0.66 14.09 12.12
N GLY A 10 -0.29 14.09 13.40
CA GLY A 10 -0.14 15.32 14.17
C GLY A 10 -1.46 16.11 14.20
N GLU A 11 -1.45 17.31 13.63
CA GLU A 11 -2.62 18.20 13.53
C GLU A 11 -3.35 18.10 12.18
N ARG A 12 -2.83 17.32 11.22
CA ARG A 12 -3.43 17.17 9.89
C ARG A 12 -4.23 15.88 9.79
N THR A 13 -5.45 15.98 9.27
CA THR A 13 -6.28 14.81 8.92
C THR A 13 -6.32 14.65 7.41
N TYR A 14 -5.89 13.49 6.95
CA TYR A 14 -5.99 13.03 5.57
C TYR A 14 -7.27 12.23 5.43
N ARG A 15 -7.99 12.42 4.32
CA ARG A 15 -9.21 11.69 4.00
C ARG A 15 -9.12 11.17 2.57
N PHE A 16 -9.59 9.95 2.37
CA PHE A 16 -9.76 9.33 1.07
C PHE A 16 -11.20 8.84 0.99
N ASP A 17 -11.85 9.13 -0.13
CA ASP A 17 -13.29 8.96 -0.34
C ASP A 17 -13.64 7.53 -0.83
N SER A 18 -12.64 6.73 -1.22
CA SER A 18 -12.82 5.34 -1.68
C SER A 18 -11.58 4.47 -1.52
N LEU A 19 -11.76 3.14 -1.58
CA LEU A 19 -10.65 2.18 -1.61
C LEU A 19 -9.76 2.40 -2.85
N ALA A 20 -10.37 2.73 -3.98
CA ALA A 20 -9.67 3.04 -5.23
C ALA A 20 -8.73 4.24 -5.06
N GLU A 21 -9.18 5.27 -4.34
CA GLU A 21 -8.35 6.44 -4.03
C GLU A 21 -7.18 6.08 -3.12
N VAL A 22 -7.41 5.34 -2.03
CA VAL A 22 -6.33 4.87 -1.14
C VAL A 22 -5.29 4.07 -1.94
N MET A 23 -5.74 3.15 -2.78
CA MET A 23 -4.87 2.31 -3.62
C MET A 23 -4.08 3.13 -4.64
N ALA A 24 -4.70 4.14 -5.26
CA ALA A 24 -4.04 5.02 -6.22
C ALA A 24 -3.00 5.91 -5.53
N LYS A 25 -3.38 6.59 -4.44
CA LYS A 25 -2.53 7.50 -3.68
C LYS A 25 -1.35 6.78 -3.00
N ALA A 26 -1.50 5.50 -2.65
CA ALA A 26 -0.42 4.66 -2.13
C ALA A 26 0.62 4.23 -3.20
N THR A 27 0.33 4.43 -4.49
CA THR A 27 1.22 4.03 -5.58
C THR A 27 2.42 4.99 -5.70
N PRO A 28 3.65 4.48 -5.93
CA PRO A 28 4.79 5.36 -6.24
C PRO A 28 4.50 6.22 -7.46
N ALA A 29 5.04 7.43 -7.48
CA ALA A 29 4.82 8.35 -8.60
C ALA A 29 5.35 7.77 -9.92
N ARG A 30 4.43 7.38 -10.81
CA ARG A 30 4.69 6.98 -12.19
C ARG A 30 4.10 8.01 -13.14
N SER A 31 4.70 8.15 -14.32
CA SER A 31 4.26 9.15 -15.30
C SER A 31 2.82 8.93 -15.79
N GLY A 32 2.39 7.67 -15.95
CA GLY A 32 1.02 7.31 -16.35
C GLY A 32 -0.03 7.72 -15.32
N ASP A 33 0.19 7.35 -14.06
CA ASP A 33 -0.73 7.70 -12.96
C ASP A 33 -0.82 9.22 -12.76
N ARG A 34 0.29 9.93 -13.00
CA ARG A 34 0.31 11.41 -12.98
C ARG A 34 -0.56 12.00 -14.09
N LEU A 35 -0.52 11.44 -15.30
CA LEU A 35 -1.38 11.89 -16.40
C LEU A 35 -2.86 11.58 -16.14
N ALA A 36 -3.14 10.48 -15.44
CA ALA A 36 -4.49 10.12 -15.00
C ALA A 36 -4.99 10.98 -13.82
N GLY A 37 -4.11 11.76 -13.17
CA GLY A 37 -4.47 12.63 -12.05
C GLY A 37 -4.77 11.89 -10.74
N VAL A 38 -4.30 10.65 -10.59
CA VAL A 38 -4.64 9.77 -9.45
C VAL A 38 -3.52 9.63 -8.41
N ILE A 39 -2.36 10.22 -8.68
CA ILE A 39 -1.21 10.17 -7.76
C ILE A 39 -1.46 11.01 -6.51
N ALA A 40 -0.73 10.68 -5.44
CA ALA A 40 -0.61 11.58 -4.29
C ALA A 40 0.06 12.90 -4.69
N ASP A 41 -0.46 13.99 -4.14
CA ASP A 41 0.01 15.36 -4.33
C ASP A 41 1.36 15.58 -3.65
N SER A 42 1.65 14.77 -2.62
CA SER A 42 2.91 14.82 -1.89
C SER A 42 3.42 13.45 -1.48
N ALA A 43 4.72 13.38 -1.15
CA ALA A 43 5.30 12.18 -0.55
C ALA A 43 4.68 11.85 0.81
N GLU A 44 4.27 12.87 1.58
CA GLU A 44 3.58 12.72 2.87
C GLU A 44 2.21 12.07 2.68
N GLU A 45 1.38 12.59 1.77
CA GLU A 45 0.07 11.99 1.47
C GLU A 45 0.19 10.54 0.99
N ARG A 46 1.20 10.23 0.16
CA ARG A 46 1.47 8.84 -0.25
C ARG A 46 1.78 7.93 0.93
N VAL A 47 2.66 8.35 1.83
CA VAL A 47 3.00 7.56 3.03
C VAL A 47 1.77 7.37 3.90
N VAL A 48 0.96 8.41 4.08
CA VAL A 48 -0.30 8.32 4.81
C VAL A 48 -1.26 7.34 4.13
N ALA A 49 -1.39 7.37 2.80
CA ALA A 49 -2.20 6.40 2.06
C ALA A 49 -1.68 4.96 2.24
N GLN A 50 -0.36 4.73 2.26
CA GLN A 50 0.22 3.43 2.57
C GLN A 50 -0.07 2.99 4.00
N MET A 51 -0.08 3.92 4.97
CA MET A 51 -0.42 3.62 6.37
C MET A 51 -1.90 3.24 6.51
N VAL A 52 -2.80 3.99 5.86
CA VAL A 52 -4.23 3.64 5.79
C VAL A 52 -4.40 2.26 5.17
N LEU A 53 -3.78 2.04 4.01
CA LEU A 53 -3.86 0.78 3.28
C LEU A 53 -3.39 -0.41 4.12
N ALA A 54 -2.32 -0.24 4.90
CA ALA A 54 -1.79 -1.29 5.78
C ALA A 54 -2.75 -1.69 6.91
N GLU A 55 -3.63 -0.78 7.36
CA GLU A 55 -4.61 -1.03 8.42
C GLU A 55 -5.91 -1.66 7.89
N LEU A 56 -6.10 -1.77 6.57
CA LEU A 56 -7.33 -2.33 6.00
C LEU A 56 -7.38 -3.86 6.12
N PRO A 57 -8.52 -4.44 6.52
CA PRO A 57 -8.70 -5.88 6.57
C PRO A 57 -8.76 -6.46 5.15
N LEU A 58 -8.19 -7.65 4.92
CA LEU A 58 -8.20 -8.27 3.59
C LEU A 58 -9.62 -8.53 3.08
N LYS A 59 -10.56 -8.87 3.97
CA LYS A 59 -11.97 -9.07 3.63
C LYS A 59 -12.61 -7.89 2.91
N LEU A 60 -12.14 -6.67 3.16
CA LEU A 60 -12.65 -5.47 2.51
C LEU A 60 -12.54 -5.57 0.98
N PHE A 61 -11.49 -6.18 0.44
CA PHE A 61 -11.30 -6.32 -1.00
C PHE A 61 -12.30 -7.28 -1.67
N LEU A 62 -13.05 -8.06 -0.89
CA LEU A 62 -14.13 -8.92 -1.38
C LEU A 62 -15.51 -8.25 -1.25
N GLU A 63 -15.60 -7.16 -0.47
CA GLU A 63 -16.85 -6.45 -0.16
C GLU A 63 -16.96 -5.11 -0.90
N ASP A 64 -15.84 -4.38 -1.00
CA ASP A 64 -15.71 -3.09 -1.68
C ASP A 64 -14.82 -3.26 -2.92
N LEU A 65 -15.42 -3.73 -4.02
CA LEU A 65 -14.71 -3.99 -5.27
C LEU A 65 -14.29 -2.68 -5.93
N LEU A 66 -13.04 -2.62 -6.43
CA LEU A 66 -12.51 -1.44 -7.12
C LEU A 66 -13.27 -1.09 -8.40
N VAL A 67 -13.78 -2.12 -9.07
CA VAL A 67 -14.67 -2.02 -10.23
C VAL A 67 -15.92 -2.85 -9.91
N PRO A 68 -17.13 -2.35 -10.19
CA PRO A 68 -18.36 -3.10 -9.91
C PRO A 68 -18.39 -4.45 -10.65
N TYR A 69 -18.88 -5.49 -9.97
CA TYR A 69 -18.97 -6.85 -10.50
C TYR A 69 -19.81 -6.93 -11.79
N GLU A 70 -20.90 -6.17 -11.85
CA GLU A 70 -21.78 -6.10 -13.01
C GLU A 70 -21.11 -5.49 -14.26
N ASP A 71 -20.13 -4.59 -14.05
CA ASP A 71 -19.58 -3.75 -15.11
C ASP A 71 -18.29 -4.32 -15.74
N ASP A 72 -17.65 -5.31 -15.11
CA ASP A 72 -16.35 -5.82 -15.57
C ASP A 72 -16.21 -7.35 -15.51
N GLU A 73 -15.84 -7.96 -16.64
CA GLU A 73 -15.72 -9.42 -16.75
C GLU A 73 -14.52 -9.99 -15.98
N ILE A 74 -13.46 -9.19 -15.79
CA ILE A 74 -12.26 -9.61 -15.07
C ILE A 74 -12.54 -9.61 -13.57
N THR A 75 -13.22 -8.62 -13.04
CA THR A 75 -13.72 -8.61 -11.66
C THR A 75 -14.61 -9.82 -11.41
N ARG A 76 -15.52 -10.16 -12.33
CA ARG A 76 -16.31 -11.40 -12.20
C ARG A 76 -15.43 -12.64 -12.11
N LEU A 77 -14.47 -12.77 -13.01
CA LEU A 77 -13.54 -13.89 -13.00
C LEU A 77 -12.76 -13.97 -11.68
N ILE A 78 -12.24 -12.85 -11.17
CA ILE A 78 -11.50 -12.79 -9.91
C ILE A 78 -12.38 -13.25 -8.74
N VAL A 79 -13.58 -12.69 -8.62
CA VAL A 79 -14.51 -13.00 -7.51
C VAL A 79 -15.01 -14.45 -7.59
N ASP A 80 -15.36 -14.93 -8.79
CA ASP A 80 -15.92 -16.27 -8.98
C ASP A 80 -14.85 -17.38 -8.86
N SER A 81 -13.57 -17.06 -9.12
CA SER A 81 -12.45 -17.99 -8.97
C SER A 81 -11.79 -17.96 -7.58
N HIS A 82 -12.21 -17.06 -6.71
CA HIS A 82 -11.66 -16.92 -5.36
C HIS A 82 -12.05 -18.09 -4.45
N ASP A 83 -11.07 -18.81 -3.94
CA ASP A 83 -11.25 -19.90 -2.98
C ASP A 83 -11.38 -19.37 -1.54
N ARG A 84 -12.60 -19.47 -1.00
CA ARG A 84 -12.89 -19.02 0.36
C ARG A 84 -12.22 -19.90 1.42
N GLU A 85 -12.09 -21.21 1.19
CA GLU A 85 -11.49 -22.13 2.15
C GLU A 85 -9.98 -21.86 2.28
N ALA A 86 -9.30 -21.64 1.15
CA ALA A 86 -7.90 -21.22 1.15
C ALA A 86 -7.71 -19.88 1.87
N PHE A 87 -8.62 -18.91 1.62
CA PHE A 87 -8.56 -17.58 2.23
C PHE A 87 -8.80 -17.58 3.74
N GLU A 88 -9.55 -18.53 4.30
CA GLU A 88 -9.90 -18.53 5.74
C GLU A 88 -8.68 -18.42 6.66
N THR A 89 -7.54 -18.99 6.25
CA THR A 89 -6.29 -18.97 7.02
C THR A 89 -5.75 -17.56 7.24
N ILE A 90 -5.96 -16.65 6.29
CA ILE A 90 -5.51 -15.25 6.36
C ILE A 90 -6.68 -14.26 6.48
N SER A 91 -7.92 -14.74 6.61
CA SER A 91 -9.12 -13.91 6.50
C SER A 91 -9.24 -12.86 7.62
N HIS A 92 -8.49 -13.04 8.70
CA HIS A 92 -8.39 -12.14 9.84
C HIS A 92 -7.25 -11.12 9.73
N PHE A 93 -6.42 -11.20 8.69
CA PHE A 93 -5.29 -10.30 8.50
C PHE A 93 -5.72 -8.93 7.97
N THR A 94 -4.94 -7.92 8.35
CA THR A 94 -4.84 -6.68 7.59
C THR A 94 -3.83 -6.81 6.44
N VAL A 95 -3.81 -5.86 5.50
CA VAL A 95 -2.77 -5.80 4.46
C VAL A 95 -1.37 -5.72 5.08
N GLY A 96 -1.22 -5.00 6.19
CA GLY A 96 0.03 -4.92 6.95
C GLY A 96 0.43 -6.25 7.59
N ASP A 97 -0.54 -7.02 8.11
CA ASP A 97 -0.28 -8.34 8.67
C ASP A 97 0.11 -9.34 7.57
N LEU A 98 -0.57 -9.31 6.42
CA LEU A 98 -0.20 -10.14 5.28
C LEU A 98 1.22 -9.84 4.79
N ARG A 99 1.61 -8.56 4.73
CA ARG A 99 3.00 -8.17 4.46
C ARG A 99 3.96 -8.78 5.48
N ASN A 100 3.67 -8.65 6.78
CA ASN A 100 4.56 -9.15 7.82
C ASN A 100 4.68 -10.68 7.77
N TRP A 101 3.57 -11.37 7.52
CA TRP A 101 3.53 -12.82 7.36
C TRP A 101 4.31 -13.29 6.13
N LEU A 102 4.17 -12.62 4.98
CA LEU A 102 4.97 -12.92 3.78
C LEU A 102 6.48 -12.71 3.97
N LEU A 103 6.89 -11.91 4.96
CA LEU A 103 8.28 -11.66 5.31
C LEU A 103 8.78 -12.56 6.44
N SER A 104 7.93 -13.43 6.98
CA SER A 104 8.28 -14.37 8.06
C SER A 104 8.69 -15.73 7.50
N ASP A 105 9.28 -16.57 8.36
CA ASP A 105 9.65 -17.95 8.02
C ASP A 105 8.41 -18.87 7.87
N GLU A 106 7.20 -18.39 8.23
CA GLU A 106 5.95 -19.16 8.13
C GLU A 106 5.41 -19.22 6.69
N ALA A 107 5.77 -18.25 5.84
CA ALA A 107 5.34 -18.17 4.45
C ALA A 107 6.21 -19.05 3.53
N SER A 108 6.15 -20.36 3.72
CA SER A 108 6.84 -21.32 2.84
C SER A 108 6.14 -21.45 1.48
N ASP A 109 6.89 -21.87 0.45
CA ASP A 109 6.37 -22.08 -0.91
C ASP A 109 5.12 -22.98 -0.91
N GLU A 110 5.14 -24.06 -0.12
CA GLU A 110 4.02 -25.00 -0.02
C GLU A 110 2.76 -24.35 0.58
N VAL A 111 2.92 -23.46 1.57
CA VAL A 111 1.80 -22.71 2.15
C VAL A 111 1.29 -21.68 1.16
N LEU A 112 2.18 -20.99 0.45
CA LEU A 112 1.82 -20.00 -0.57
C LEU A 112 1.07 -20.63 -1.74
N GLU A 113 1.48 -21.81 -2.21
CA GLU A 113 0.79 -22.54 -3.27
C GLU A 113 -0.66 -22.86 -2.90
N ARG A 114 -0.90 -23.30 -1.66
CA ARG A 114 -2.24 -23.55 -1.12
C ARG A 114 -3.06 -22.28 -0.93
N LEU A 115 -2.41 -21.19 -0.55
CA LEU A 115 -3.07 -19.92 -0.24
C LEU A 115 -3.40 -19.10 -1.50
N ARG A 116 -2.64 -19.28 -2.58
CA ARG A 116 -2.76 -18.54 -3.84
C ARG A 116 -4.19 -18.38 -4.37
N PRO A 117 -5.06 -19.41 -4.43
CA PRO A 117 -6.42 -19.23 -4.92
C PRO A 117 -7.32 -18.38 -4.00
N GLY A 118 -6.92 -18.16 -2.75
CA GLY A 118 -7.59 -17.26 -1.81
C GLY A 118 -7.04 -15.83 -1.80
N ILE A 119 -6.06 -15.48 -2.64
CA ILE A 119 -5.52 -14.11 -2.72
C ILE A 119 -5.98 -13.48 -4.02
N THR A 120 -6.72 -12.36 -3.94
CA THR A 120 -7.10 -11.60 -5.14
C THR A 120 -5.95 -10.74 -5.65
N PRO A 121 -5.95 -10.37 -6.95
CA PRO A 121 -4.98 -9.42 -7.50
C PRO A 121 -4.94 -8.09 -6.75
N GLU A 122 -6.08 -7.60 -6.26
CA GLU A 122 -6.19 -6.36 -5.50
C GLU A 122 -5.49 -6.46 -4.13
N MET A 123 -5.67 -7.58 -3.42
CA MET A 123 -4.95 -7.85 -2.16
C MET A 123 -3.44 -7.92 -2.39
N ALA A 124 -3.00 -8.65 -3.42
CA ALA A 124 -1.59 -8.75 -3.78
C ALA A 124 -1.02 -7.36 -4.13
N ALA A 125 -1.75 -6.58 -4.93
CA ALA A 125 -1.36 -5.23 -5.32
C ALA A 125 -1.31 -4.27 -4.11
N ALA A 126 -2.18 -4.44 -3.12
CA ALA A 126 -2.17 -3.66 -1.88
C ALA A 126 -0.91 -3.95 -1.06
N VAL A 127 -0.57 -5.23 -0.89
CA VAL A 127 0.65 -5.66 -0.20
C VAL A 127 1.89 -5.11 -0.90
N CYS A 128 1.99 -5.23 -2.23
CA CYS A 128 3.13 -4.70 -2.97
C CYS A 128 3.32 -3.19 -2.75
N LYS A 129 2.22 -2.41 -2.65
CA LYS A 129 2.28 -0.96 -2.40
C LYS A 129 2.84 -0.63 -1.01
N VAL A 130 2.62 -1.48 0.00
CA VAL A 130 3.13 -1.26 1.37
C VAL A 130 4.50 -1.91 1.63
N MET A 131 5.03 -2.71 0.69
CA MET A 131 6.37 -3.33 0.78
C MET A 131 7.52 -2.42 0.29
N GLN A 132 7.24 -1.40 -0.51
CA GLN A 132 8.31 -0.66 -1.19
C GLN A 132 9.09 0.29 -0.26
N PRO A 133 10.41 0.47 -0.51
CA PRO A 133 11.30 1.24 0.36
C PRO A 133 10.84 2.70 0.45
N GLY A 134 10.34 3.05 1.62
CA GLY A 134 9.49 4.22 1.86
C GLY A 134 8.38 3.95 2.89
N SER A 135 8.23 2.69 3.32
CA SER A 135 7.46 2.23 4.46
C SER A 135 8.39 1.54 5.47
N ASP A 136 9.44 2.24 5.93
CA ASP A 136 10.38 1.69 6.92
C ASP A 136 9.62 1.08 8.11
N SER A 137 9.85 -0.19 8.41
CA SER A 137 9.24 -0.94 9.51
C SER A 137 9.41 -0.24 10.87
N ARG A 138 10.47 0.56 11.02
CA ARG A 138 10.70 1.43 12.19
C ARG A 138 9.62 2.51 12.36
N CYS A 139 9.04 2.98 11.26
CA CYS A 139 7.93 3.95 11.26
C CYS A 139 6.70 3.38 11.99
N THR A 140 6.38 2.10 11.78
CA THR A 140 5.24 1.44 12.45
C THR A 140 5.45 1.26 13.94
N GLN A 141 6.70 1.16 14.40
CA GLN A 141 7.10 1.00 15.80
C GLN A 141 7.38 2.33 16.52
N MET A 142 7.42 3.46 15.79
CA MET A 142 7.61 4.80 16.36
C MET A 142 6.29 5.41 16.86
N PRO A 143 6.30 6.23 17.92
CA PRO A 143 5.12 6.98 18.34
C PRO A 143 4.68 7.96 17.23
N ARG A 144 3.37 8.22 17.12
CA ARG A 144 2.74 8.88 15.94
C ARG A 144 3.35 10.24 15.60
N ASP A 145 3.90 10.93 16.59
CA ASP A 145 4.59 12.22 16.52
C ASP A 145 6.02 12.16 15.92
N GLN A 146 6.67 10.97 15.90
CA GLN A 146 8.08 10.82 15.50
C GLN A 146 8.30 10.13 14.15
N ARG A 147 7.23 9.68 13.50
CA ARG A 147 7.26 8.89 12.25
C ARG A 147 7.82 9.64 11.02
N PHE A 148 7.90 10.97 11.09
CA PHE A 148 8.14 11.83 9.93
C PHE A 148 9.56 12.41 9.79
N SER A 149 10.39 12.36 10.84
CA SER A 149 11.77 12.91 10.80
C SER A 149 12.63 12.28 9.69
N GLN A 150 12.30 11.07 9.24
CA GLN A 150 13.03 10.33 8.21
C GLN A 150 12.49 10.50 6.77
N TYR A 151 11.28 11.06 6.60
CA TYR A 151 10.66 11.25 5.27
C TYR A 151 10.84 12.66 4.71
N ASP A 152 11.24 13.62 5.53
CA ASP A 152 11.70 14.94 5.09
C ASP A 152 13.09 14.83 4.44
N ARG A 153 13.11 14.38 3.18
CA ARG A 153 14.31 14.41 2.31
C ARG A 153 14.52 15.78 1.65
N SER A 154 14.02 16.88 2.21
CA SER A 154 14.48 18.21 1.82
C SER A 154 15.98 18.44 2.14
N ALA A 155 16.61 17.54 2.89
CA ALA A 155 18.06 17.52 3.14
C ALA A 155 18.87 16.55 2.25
N ARG A 156 18.43 16.24 1.02
CA ARG A 156 19.36 15.69 0.02
C ARG A 156 20.20 16.84 -0.55
N PRO A 157 21.53 16.84 -0.41
CA PRO A 157 22.35 17.82 -1.12
C PRO A 157 22.07 17.69 -2.62
N SER A 158 21.86 18.82 -3.29
CA SER A 158 21.66 18.87 -4.73
C SER A 158 22.81 18.16 -5.45
N VAL A 159 22.49 17.55 -6.58
CA VAL A 159 23.41 16.80 -7.44
C VAL A 159 24.60 17.64 -7.93
N ASP A 160 24.56 18.96 -7.72
CA ASP A 160 25.61 19.93 -8.07
C ASP A 160 26.83 19.89 -7.13
N THR A 161 26.77 19.20 -5.98
CA THR A 161 27.91 19.18 -5.04
C THR A 161 29.02 18.19 -5.42
N VAL A 162 28.73 17.20 -6.28
CA VAL A 162 29.71 16.16 -6.64
C VAL A 162 30.71 16.63 -7.73
N ALA A 163 30.43 17.73 -8.42
CA ALA A 163 31.31 18.25 -9.48
C ALA A 163 32.47 19.14 -8.96
N ALA A 164 32.47 19.57 -7.70
CA ALA A 164 33.44 20.54 -7.19
C ALA A 164 34.70 19.92 -6.52
N GLN A 165 34.79 18.59 -6.38
CA GLN A 165 35.90 17.93 -5.68
C GLN A 165 36.88 17.17 -6.59
N SER A 166 36.70 17.22 -7.92
CA SER A 166 37.59 16.52 -8.86
C SER A 166 38.58 17.41 -9.60
N SER A 167 38.75 18.69 -9.22
CA SER A 167 39.69 19.62 -9.88
C SER A 167 40.88 20.05 -9.01
N ASN A 168 41.29 19.24 -8.03
CA ASN A 168 42.58 19.45 -7.37
C ASN A 168 43.27 18.13 -7.04
N ARG A 169 43.77 17.47 -8.09
CA ARG A 169 44.86 16.49 -8.04
C ARG A 169 45.72 16.64 -9.28
#